data_AF-A0A2M9GMJ3-F1
#
_entry.id   AF-A0A2M9GMJ3-F1
#
_cell.length_a   1.000
_cell.length_b   1.000
_cell.length_c   1.000
_cell.angle_alpha   90.00
_cell.angle_beta   90.00
_cell.angle_gamma   90.00
#
_symmetry.space_group_name_H-M   'P 1'
#
loop_
_entity.id
_entity.type
_entity.pdbx_description
1 polymer ?
#
loop_
_entity_poly.entity_id
_entity_poly.type
_entity_poly.pdbx_seq_one_letter_code
_entity_poly.pdbx_strand_id
1 'polypeptide(L)'
;MTTAWPDTAIKQMPFQALFYNVANSNGRDQVIKLQNDYYKHTHSLLPVVRLDLLANDQQIFSYHNEDQTTIPMLQRLQPHN
;
A
#
# COMPACT_ATOMS: atom_id res chain seq x y z
N MET A 1 -13.03 -19.37 14.43
CA MET A 1 -12.86 -18.97 13.01
C MET A 1 -12.99 -17.46 12.97
N THR A 2 -11.96 -16.74 12.52
CA THR A 2 -12.04 -15.28 12.38
C THR A 2 -12.64 -14.97 11.01
N THR A 3 -13.83 -14.38 10.97
CA THR A 3 -14.44 -13.91 9.72
C THR A 3 -13.65 -12.72 9.18
N ALA A 4 -13.25 -12.77 7.91
CA ALA A 4 -12.71 -11.61 7.21
C ALA A 4 -13.76 -10.49 7.17
N TRP A 5 -13.31 -9.23 7.20
CA TRP A 5 -14.23 -8.09 7.15
C TRP A 5 -14.92 -8.01 5.79
N PRO A 6 -16.23 -7.66 5.76
CA PRO A 6 -16.93 -7.48 4.49
C PRO A 6 -16.45 -6.21 3.77
N ASP A 7 -16.42 -6.24 2.43
CA ASP A 7 -15.98 -5.12 1.59
C ASP A 7 -16.68 -3.80 1.90
N THR A 8 -17.96 -3.85 2.29
CA THR A 8 -18.75 -2.66 2.67
C THR A 8 -18.19 -1.98 3.91
N ALA A 9 -17.70 -2.75 4.89
CA ALA A 9 -17.05 -2.20 6.08
C ALA A 9 -15.71 -1.58 5.72
N ILE A 10 -14.92 -2.24 4.87
CA ILE A 10 -13.60 -1.73 4.43
C ILE A 10 -13.76 -0.37 3.73
N LYS A 11 -14.77 -0.21 2.86
CA LYS A 11 -15.03 1.05 2.15
C LYS A 11 -15.47 2.21 3.04
N GLN A 12 -16.06 1.92 4.20
CA GLN A 12 -16.51 2.94 5.15
C GLN A 12 -15.42 3.40 6.10
N MET A 13 -14.28 2.70 6.13
CA MET A 13 -13.22 3.01 7.06
C MET A 13 -12.27 4.09 6.55
N PRO A 14 -11.84 5.02 7.42
CA PRO A 14 -10.97 6.10 7.06
C PRO A 14 -9.51 5.64 7.04
N PHE A 15 -9.19 4.58 6.31
CA PHE A 15 -7.80 4.15 6.12
C PHE A 15 -7.04 5.20 5.31
N GLN A 16 -5.82 5.52 5.74
CA GLN A 16 -5.01 6.59 5.13
C GLN A 16 -3.70 6.09 4.53
N ALA A 17 -3.20 4.93 4.97
CA ALA A 17 -1.96 4.35 4.50
C ALA A 17 -1.87 2.86 4.84
N LEU A 18 -0.99 2.16 4.13
CA LEU A 18 -0.53 0.81 4.44
C LEU A 18 0.92 0.88 4.90
N PHE A 19 1.32 0.01 5.84
CA PHE A 19 2.65 0.04 6.42
C PHE A 19 3.32 -1.33 6.31
N TYR A 20 4.63 -1.32 6.13
CA TYR A 20 5.46 -2.50 6.34
C TYR A 20 6.77 -2.11 7.03
N ASN A 21 7.31 -3.01 7.84
CA ASN A 21 8.59 -2.80 8.50
C ASN A 21 9.73 -3.43 7.69
N VAL A 22 10.82 -2.69 7.48
CA VAL A 22 12.02 -3.17 6.77
C VAL A 22 12.67 -4.39 7.43
N ALA A 23 12.48 -4.58 8.74
CA ALA A 23 12.93 -5.76 9.46
C ALA A 23 12.19 -7.05 9.04
N ASN A 24 11.03 -6.93 8.38
CA ASN A 24 10.33 -8.07 7.78
C ASN A 24 10.74 -8.20 6.31
N SER A 25 11.56 -9.21 6.00
CA SER A 25 12.08 -9.47 4.65
C SER A 25 11.00 -9.64 3.57
N ASN A 26 9.81 -10.12 3.94
CA ASN A 26 8.69 -10.30 3.01
C ASN A 26 7.67 -9.14 3.06
N GLY A 27 7.86 -8.16 3.95
CA GLY A 27 6.88 -7.12 4.24
C GLY A 27 6.55 -6.25 3.02
N ARG A 28 7.57 -5.91 2.22
CA ARG A 28 7.40 -5.10 1.02
C ARG A 28 6.52 -5.80 -0.02
N ASP A 29 6.80 -7.06 -0.33
CA ASP A 29 6.04 -7.81 -1.33
C ASP A 29 4.60 -8.07 -0.85
N GLN A 30 4.41 -8.28 0.46
CA GLN A 30 3.08 -8.46 1.05
C GLN A 30 2.25 -7.17 1.01
N VAL A 31 2.83 -6.01 1.34
CA VAL A 31 2.09 -4.75 1.35
C VAL A 31 1.74 -4.28 -0.07
N ILE A 32 2.59 -4.56 -1.07
CA ILE A 32 2.28 -4.31 -2.48
C ILE A 32 1.07 -5.13 -2.93
N LYS A 33 0.99 -6.41 -2.55
CA LYS A 33 -0.18 -7.26 -2.83
C LYS A 33 -1.44 -6.73 -2.14
N LEU A 34 -1.31 -6.35 -0.87
CA LEU A 34 -2.41 -5.76 -0.09
C LEU A 34 -2.91 -4.44 -0.72
N GLN A 35 -2.01 -3.58 -1.18
CA GLN A 35 -2.36 -2.33 -1.85
C GLN A 35 -3.15 -2.59 -3.14
N ASN A 36 -2.69 -3.56 -3.95
CA ASN A 36 -3.40 -3.99 -5.15
C ASN A 36 -4.81 -4.51 -4.83
N ASP A 37 -4.93 -5.38 -3.83
CA ASP A 37 -6.22 -5.97 -3.48
C ASP A 37 -7.17 -4.93 -2.88
N TYR A 38 -6.67 -4.06 -2.00
CA TYR A 38 -7.43 -2.94 -1.47
C TYR A 38 -8.00 -2.06 -2.61
N TYR A 39 -7.18 -1.73 -3.61
CA TYR A 39 -7.63 -0.98 -4.79
C TYR A 39 -8.71 -1.74 -5.58
N LYS A 40 -8.55 -3.05 -5.84
CA LYS A 40 -9.57 -3.83 -6.56
C LYS A 40 -10.93 -3.82 -5.86
N HIS A 41 -10.95 -3.85 -4.53
CA HIS A 41 -12.18 -3.88 -3.75
C HIS A 41 -12.78 -2.47 -3.57
N THR A 42 -11.95 -1.46 -3.31
CA THR A 42 -12.41 -0.12 -2.90
C THR A 42 -12.34 0.95 -4.00
N HIS A 43 -11.59 0.68 -5.08
CA HIS A 43 -11.21 1.67 -6.11
C HIS A 43 -10.49 2.90 -5.57
N SER A 44 -9.94 2.81 -4.35
CA SER A 44 -9.16 3.86 -3.70
C SER A 44 -7.72 3.39 -3.52
N LEU A 45 -6.75 4.24 -3.87
CA LEU A 45 -5.34 3.93 -3.69
C LEU A 45 -4.86 4.48 -2.34
N LEU A 46 -4.41 3.58 -1.46
CA LEU A 46 -3.72 3.98 -0.24
C LEU A 46 -2.20 4.02 -0.49
N PRO A 47 -1.48 5.05 -0.01
CA PRO A 47 -0.03 5.07 -0.04
C PRO A 47 0.56 3.97 0.84
N VAL A 48 1.66 3.39 0.40
CA VAL A 48 2.51 2.51 1.22
C VAL A 48 3.59 3.36 1.90
N VAL A 49 3.71 3.22 3.20
CA VAL A 49 4.73 3.86 4.03
C VAL A 49 5.69 2.80 4.56
N ARG A 50 6.97 2.98 4.26
CA ARG A 50 8.05 2.15 4.78
C ARG A 50 8.33 2.55 6.23
N LEU A 51 8.48 1.54 7.08
CA LEU A 51 8.75 1.70 8.50
C LEU A 51 10.15 1.15 8.81
N ASP A 52 11.05 1.97 9.32
CA ASP A 52 12.33 1.55 9.89
C ASP A 52 12.42 1.99 11.36
N LEU A 53 12.04 1.08 12.26
CA LEU A 53 12.04 1.34 13.70
C LEU A 53 13.44 1.47 14.30
N LEU A 54 14.49 1.11 13.55
CA LEU A 54 15.88 1.17 13.99
C LEU A 54 16.65 2.31 13.31
N ALA A 55 15.95 3.20 12.58
CA ALA A 55 16.54 4.34 11.89
C ALA A 55 17.28 5.27 12.88
N ASN A 56 18.59 5.43 12.68
CA ASN A 56 19.45 6.26 13.54
C ASN A 56 19.30 7.77 13.29
N ASP A 57 18.76 8.14 12.13
CA ASP A 57 18.53 9.53 11.70
C ASP A 57 17.11 10.03 12.05
N GLN A 58 16.36 9.25 12.84
CA GLN A 58 14.96 9.49 13.22
C GLN A 58 13.96 9.45 12.05
N GLN A 59 14.37 9.03 10.85
CA GLN A 59 13.47 8.83 9.71
C GLN A 59 12.78 7.48 9.76
N ILE A 60 11.94 7.29 10.79
CA ILE A 60 11.23 6.02 11.02
C ILE A 60 10.21 5.73 9.92
N PHE A 61 9.62 6.77 9.33
CA PHE A 61 8.60 6.67 8.28
C PHE A 61 9.11 7.32 7.00
N SER A 62 9.08 6.58 5.90
CA SER A 62 9.47 7.11 4.60
C SER A 62 8.53 6.66 3.48
N TYR A 63 8.41 7.50 2.46
CA TYR A 63 7.69 7.18 1.24
C TYR A 63 8.69 6.92 0.11
N HIS A 64 8.45 5.83 -0.61
CA HIS A 64 9.31 5.34 -1.67
C HIS A 64 8.45 4.97 -2.88
N ASN A 65 8.79 5.49 -4.05
CA ASN A 65 8.04 5.22 -5.29
C ASN A 65 8.09 3.74 -5.66
N GLU A 66 9.23 3.10 -5.41
CA GLU A 66 9.40 1.67 -5.66
C GLU A 66 8.52 0.79 -4.77
N ASP A 67 8.04 1.29 -3.62
CA ASP A 67 7.15 0.54 -2.73
C ASP A 67 5.67 0.68 -3.10
N GLN A 68 5.37 1.53 -4.09
CA GLN A 68 4.01 1.71 -4.59
C GLN A 68 3.73 0.78 -5.76
N THR A 69 2.51 0.28 -5.82
CA THR A 69 1.96 -0.35 -7.02
C THR A 69 1.83 0.68 -8.14
N THR A 70 2.40 0.37 -9.30
CA THR A 70 2.05 1.04 -10.55
C THR A 70 0.67 0.56 -10.99
N ILE A 71 -0.36 1.40 -10.88
CA ILE A 71 -1.69 1.09 -11.42
C ILE A 71 -1.69 1.33 -12.94
N PRO A 72 -2.00 0.33 -13.78
CA PRO A 72 -1.97 0.48 -15.24
C PRO A 72 -2.97 1.49 -15.84
N MET A 73 -3.94 2.00 -15.08
CA MET A 73 -4.90 2.99 -15.61
C MET A 73 -4.25 4.33 -16.00
N LEU A 74 -3.11 4.69 -15.40
CA LEU A 74 -2.34 5.89 -15.79
C LEU A 74 -1.54 5.67 -17.10
N GLN A 75 -1.26 4.43 -17.50
CA GLN A 75 -0.57 4.14 -18.76
C GLN A 75 -1.48 4.24 -19.98
N ARG A 76 -2.82 4.13 -19.82
CA ARG A 76 -3.77 4.28 -20.94
C ARG A 76 -3.99 5.76 -21.34
N LEU A 77 -3.58 6.72 -20.52
CA LEU A 77 -3.67 8.16 -20.79
C LEU A 77 -2.36 8.77 -21.30
N GLN A 78 -1.31 7.97 -21.50
CA GLN A 78 -0.11 8.45 -22.20
C GLN A 78 -0.40 8.37 -23.71
N PRO A 79 -0.45 9.49 -24.46
CA PRO A 79 -0.49 9.40 -25.90
C PRO A 79 0.81 8.74 -26.35
N HIS A 80 0.68 7.60 -27.02
CA HIS A 80 1.77 7.02 -27.77
C HIS A 80 2.15 8.03 -28.87
N ASN A 81 3.29 8.68 -28.71
CA ASN A 81 3.97 9.39 -29.81
C ASN A 81 4.72 8.39 -30.68
#